data_AF-A0A3G6YM09-F1
#
_entry.id   AF-A0A3G6YM09-F1
#
_cell.length_a   1.000
_cell.length_b   1.000
_cell.length_c   1.000
_cell.angle_alpha   90.00
_cell.angle_beta   90.00
_cell.angle_gamma   90.00
#
_symmetry.space_group_name_H-M   'P 1'
#
loop_
_entity.id
_entity.type
_entity.pdbx_description
1 polymer ?
#
loop_
_entity_poly.entity_id
_entity_poly.type
_entity_poly.pdbx_seq_one_letter_code
_entity_poly.pdbx_strand_id
1 'polypeptide(L)'
;MIKKVTVDDLAELANLEKRTLLRRFKKATGLTPIEYCQNLRIHKAQDLLLTTNLSFDSISWQVGYKDSSSFNKIFVKTIGLTSTEYRKRFKS
;
A
#
# COMPACT_ATOMS: atom_id res chain seq x y z
N MET A 1 10.33 7.49 -3.11
CA MET A 1 9.39 6.71 -3.95
C MET A 1 9.46 5.26 -3.50
N ILE A 2 8.33 4.62 -3.14
CA ILE A 2 8.34 3.17 -2.87
C ILE A 2 8.76 2.47 -4.16
N LYS A 3 9.88 1.74 -4.12
CA LYS A 3 10.39 1.00 -5.27
C LYS A 3 9.33 -0.01 -5.71
N LYS A 4 9.06 -0.08 -7.01
CA LYS A 4 8.15 -1.11 -7.55
C LYS A 4 8.85 -2.46 -7.39
N VAL A 5 8.39 -3.24 -6.42
CA VAL A 5 8.84 -4.62 -6.19
C VAL A 5 7.85 -5.55 -6.88
N THR A 6 8.34 -6.42 -7.75
CA THR A 6 7.54 -7.45 -8.42
C THR A 6 7.58 -8.76 -7.65
N VAL A 7 6.66 -9.67 -7.96
CA VAL A 7 6.70 -11.03 -7.40
C VAL A 7 7.95 -11.77 -7.87
N ASP A 8 8.44 -11.46 -9.07
CA ASP A 8 9.65 -12.07 -9.62
C ASP A 8 10.90 -11.60 -8.85
N ASP A 9 10.97 -10.30 -8.50
CA ASP A 9 12.05 -9.76 -7.65
C ASP A 9 12.08 -10.44 -6.28
N LEU A 10 10.90 -10.68 -5.68
CA LEU A 10 10.79 -11.37 -4.40
C LEU A 10 11.17 -12.85 -4.51
N ALA A 11 10.91 -13.47 -5.65
CA ALA A 11 11.18 -14.88 -5.90
C ALA A 11 12.68 -15.10 -6.07
N GLU A 12 13.33 -14.22 -6.85
CA GLU A 12 14.77 -14.17 -7.01
C GLU A 12 15.49 -13.91 -5.68
N LEU A 13 15.05 -12.90 -4.91
CA LEU A 13 15.62 -12.59 -3.60
C LEU A 13 15.52 -13.76 -2.60
N ALA A 14 14.43 -14.53 -2.67
CA ALA A 14 14.19 -15.68 -1.81
C ALA A 14 14.83 -16.98 -2.33
N ASN A 15 15.45 -16.97 -3.52
CA ASN A 15 15.90 -18.15 -4.25
C ASN A 15 14.80 -19.21 -4.39
N LEU A 16 13.59 -18.77 -4.77
CA LEU A 16 12.41 -19.61 -4.93
C LEU A 16 11.81 -19.42 -6.32
N GLU A 17 11.20 -20.47 -6.84
CA GLU A 17 10.25 -20.30 -7.94
C GLU A 17 9.04 -19.47 -7.50
N LYS A 18 8.51 -18.67 -8.43
CA LYS A 18 7.34 -17.81 -8.23
C LYS A 18 6.15 -18.52 -7.56
N ARG A 19 5.80 -19.72 -8.02
CA ARG A 19 4.69 -20.51 -7.44
C ARG A 19 4.97 -20.89 -6.00
N THR A 20 6.21 -21.28 -5.68
CA THR A 20 6.64 -21.65 -4.34
C THR A 20 6.63 -20.45 -3.41
N LEU A 21 7.14 -19.30 -3.86
CA LEU A 21 7.07 -18.04 -3.14
C LEU A 21 5.61 -17.68 -2.82
N LEU A 22 4.73 -17.61 -3.83
CA LEU A 22 3.33 -17.22 -3.64
C LEU A 22 2.61 -18.12 -2.61
N ARG A 23 2.82 -19.43 -2.70
CA ARG A 23 2.24 -20.40 -1.75
C ARG A 23 2.76 -20.18 -0.34
N ARG A 24 4.09 -20.06 -0.18
CA ARG A 24 4.72 -19.87 1.15
C ARG A 24 4.35 -18.52 1.76
N PHE A 25 4.33 -17.46 0.94
CA PHE A 25 3.96 -16.12 1.36
C PHE A 25 2.52 -16.09 1.87
N LYS A 26 1.57 -16.63 1.11
CA LYS A 26 0.16 -16.70 1.53
C LYS A 26 -0.01 -17.56 2.78
N LYS A 27 0.73 -18.67 2.91
CA LYS A 27 0.71 -19.50 4.12
C LYS A 27 1.22 -18.74 5.36
N ALA A 28 2.21 -17.87 5.19
CA ALA A 28 2.82 -17.13 6.29
C ALA A 28 2.04 -15.85 6.68
N THR A 29 1.47 -15.14 5.72
CA THR A 29 0.83 -13.82 5.94
C THR A 29 -0.69 -13.86 5.84
N GLY A 30 -1.27 -14.94 5.32
CA GLY A 30 -2.69 -15.02 4.96
C GLY A 30 -3.05 -14.27 3.66
N LEU A 31 -2.13 -13.49 3.10
CA LEU A 31 -2.37 -12.57 1.98
C LEU A 31 -1.50 -12.93 0.78
N THR A 32 -1.94 -12.57 -0.42
CA THR A 32 -1.05 -12.53 -1.59
C THR A 32 -0.05 -11.38 -1.45
N PRO A 33 1.12 -11.43 -2.11
CA PRO A 33 2.07 -10.31 -2.08
C PRO A 33 1.48 -8.98 -2.57
N ILE A 34 0.53 -9.03 -3.51
CA ILE A 34 -0.14 -7.83 -4.03
C ILE A 34 -1.02 -7.21 -2.94
N GLU A 35 -1.87 -8.00 -2.28
CA GLU A 35 -2.72 -7.53 -1.18
C GLU A 35 -1.86 -6.99 -0.02
N TYR A 36 -0.78 -7.68 0.32
CA TYR A 36 0.14 -7.24 1.36
C TYR A 36 0.79 -5.90 1.00
N CYS A 37 1.25 -5.74 -0.25
CA CYS A 37 1.80 -4.48 -0.74
C CYS A 37 0.77 -3.35 -0.71
N GLN A 38 -0.48 -3.63 -1.10
CA GLN A 38 -1.58 -2.65 -1.00
C GLN A 38 -1.80 -2.19 0.44
N ASN A 39 -1.85 -3.11 1.40
CA ASN A 39 -2.00 -2.79 2.82
C ASN A 39 -0.84 -1.93 3.34
N LEU A 40 0.40 -2.26 2.98
CA LEU A 40 1.56 -1.44 3.34
C LEU A 40 1.47 -0.01 2.78
N ARG A 41 0.99 0.14 1.55
CA ARG A 41 0.81 1.48 0.94
C ARG A 41 -0.30 2.27 1.62
N ILE A 42 -1.38 1.60 2.04
CA ILE A 42 -2.45 2.22 2.83
C ILE A 42 -1.92 2.72 4.17
N HIS A 43 -1.20 1.88 4.91
CA HIS A 43 -0.59 2.28 6.18
C HIS A 43 0.36 3.47 5.99
N LYS A 44 1.21 3.44 4.95
CA LYS A 44 2.10 4.56 4.66
C LYS A 44 1.35 5.84 4.30
N ALA A 45 0.22 5.73 3.59
CA ALA A 45 -0.62 6.87 3.28
C ALA A 45 -1.28 7.46 4.53
N GLN A 46 -1.72 6.62 5.48
CA GLN A 46 -2.21 7.07 6.78
C GLN A 46 -1.13 7.84 7.53
N ASP A 47 0.08 7.29 7.64
CA ASP A 47 1.20 7.97 8.29
C ASP A 47 1.46 9.36 7.67
N LEU A 48 1.50 9.43 6.34
CA LEU A 48 1.73 10.70 5.62
C LEU A 48 0.57 11.69 5.81
N LEU A 49 -0.68 11.20 5.89
CA LEU A 49 -1.84 12.05 6.16
C LEU A 49 -1.75 12.73 7.53
N LEU A 50 -1.22 12.01 8.53
CA LEU A 50 -1.08 12.49 9.91
C LEU A 50 0.16 13.36 10.10
N THR A 51 1.29 12.96 9.53
CA THR A 51 2.59 13.58 9.78
C THR A 51 2.91 14.75 8.84
N THR A 52 2.16 14.91 7.75
CA THR A 52 2.44 15.94 6.72
C THR A 52 1.19 16.70 6.28
N ASN A 53 1.37 17.85 5.65
CA ASN A 53 0.30 18.64 5.01
C ASN A 53 0.16 18.34 3.51
N LEU A 54 0.75 17.25 3.01
CA LEU A 54 0.72 16.92 1.60
C LEU A 54 -0.71 16.70 1.09
N SER A 55 -0.97 17.04 -0.17
CA SER A 55 -2.24 16.68 -0.80
C SER A 55 -2.34 15.16 -0.94
N PHE A 56 -3.57 14.63 -0.99
CA PHE A 56 -3.76 13.20 -1.20
C PHE A 56 -3.19 12.72 -2.55
N ASP A 57 -3.19 13.60 -3.55
CA ASP A 57 -2.56 13.34 -4.84
C ASP A 57 -1.04 13.11 -4.67
N SER A 58 -0.34 14.04 -4.00
CA SER A 58 1.09 13.88 -3.72
C SER A 58 1.41 12.63 -2.89
N ILE A 59 0.55 12.29 -1.91
CA ILE A 59 0.69 11.06 -1.13
C ILE A 59 0.56 9.83 -2.02
N SER A 60 -0.43 9.81 -2.92
CA SER A 60 -0.65 8.71 -3.87
C SER A 60 0.59 8.42 -4.71
N TRP A 61 1.23 9.47 -5.24
CA TRP A 61 2.49 9.36 -5.97
C TRP A 61 3.62 8.80 -5.09
N GLN A 62 3.76 9.27 -3.85
CA GLN A 62 4.80 8.79 -2.94
C GLN A 62 4.65 7.31 -2.57
N VAL A 63 3.42 6.85 -2.38
CA VAL A 63 3.12 5.44 -2.07
C VAL A 63 3.08 4.54 -3.32
N GLY A 64 3.38 5.08 -4.51
CA GLY A 64 3.58 4.31 -5.73
C GLY A 64 2.32 4.07 -6.56
N TYR A 65 1.31 4.94 -6.43
CA TYR A 65 0.16 5.00 -7.32
C TYR A 65 0.27 6.20 -8.26
N LYS A 66 0.13 5.94 -9.57
CA LYS A 66 0.11 7.00 -10.60
C LYS A 66 -1.27 7.62 -10.79
N ASP A 67 -2.31 6.92 -10.32
CA ASP A 67 -3.70 7.37 -10.37
C ASP A 67 -4.22 7.50 -8.93
N SER A 68 -4.30 8.74 -8.48
CA SER A 68 -4.79 9.13 -7.16
C SER A 68 -6.27 8.82 -6.97
N SER A 69 -7.09 8.81 -8.03
CA SER A 69 -8.52 8.48 -7.95
C SER A 69 -8.70 7.00 -7.64
N SER A 70 -7.96 6.13 -8.35
CA SER A 70 -7.95 4.69 -8.07
C SER A 70 -7.44 4.40 -6.66
N PHE A 71 -6.36 5.07 -6.22
CA PHE A 71 -5.86 4.88 -4.87
C PHE A 71 -6.84 5.37 -3.80
N ASN A 72 -7.52 6.50 -4.02
CA ASN A 72 -8.52 7.01 -3.08
C ASN A 72 -9.68 6.02 -2.89
N LYS A 73 -10.16 5.39 -3.97
CA LYS A 73 -11.19 4.34 -3.87
C LYS A 73 -10.74 3.16 -3.02
N ILE A 74 -9.48 2.72 -3.19
CA ILE A 74 -8.90 1.65 -2.36
C ILE A 74 -8.80 2.12 -0.91
N PHE A 75 -8.29 3.32 -0.68
CA PHE A 75 -8.16 3.90 0.66
C PHE A 75 -9.50 3.96 1.40
N VAL A 76 -10.53 4.52 0.77
CA VAL A 76 -11.87 4.61 1.35
C VAL A 76 -12.44 3.21 1.59
N LYS A 77 -12.26 2.28 0.66
CA LYS A 77 -12.73 0.89 0.83
C LYS A 77 -12.04 0.20 2.01
N THR A 78 -10.74 0.44 2.23
CA THR A 78 -9.96 -0.21 3.28
C THR A 78 -10.17 0.46 4.66
N ILE A 79 -10.25 1.79 4.70
CA ILE A 79 -10.29 2.57 5.95
C ILE A 79 -11.73 2.93 6.38
N GLY A 80 -12.67 2.97 5.44
CA GLY A 80 -14.05 3.39 5.68
C GLY A 80 -14.23 4.91 5.81
N LEU A 81 -13.18 5.70 5.60
CA LEU A 81 -13.19 7.16 5.67
C LEU A 81 -12.50 7.74 4.44
N THR A 82 -12.93 8.92 4.00
CA THR A 82 -12.16 9.72 3.03
C THR A 82 -10.85 10.19 3.65
N SER A 83 -9.86 10.47 2.81
CA SER A 83 -8.56 10.97 3.25
C SER A 83 -8.66 12.30 4.02
N THR A 84 -9.60 13.16 3.63
CA THR A 84 -9.89 14.42 4.33
C THR A 84 -10.52 14.18 5.70
N GLU A 85 -11.51 13.29 5.81
CA GLU A 85 -12.12 12.92 7.10
C GLU A 85 -11.10 12.26 8.02
N TYR A 86 -10.28 11.35 7.47
CA TYR A 86 -9.21 10.69 8.21
C TYR A 86 -8.24 11.72 8.79
N ARG A 87 -7.75 12.66 7.97
CA ARG A 87 -6.88 13.74 8.44
C ARG A 87 -7.57 14.59 9.50
N LYS A 88 -8.80 15.06 9.28
CA LYS A 88 -9.53 15.89 10.25
C LYS A 88 -9.74 15.18 11.60
N ARG A 89 -9.98 13.87 11.58
CA ARG A 89 -10.29 13.09 12.78
C ARG A 89 -9.06 12.76 13.62
N PHE A 90 -7.92 12.53 12.97
CA PHE A 90 -6.74 11.95 13.63
C PHE A 90 -5.52 12.88 13.64
N LYS A 91 -5.54 13.97 12.88
CA LYS A 91 -4.47 14.98 12.89
C LYS A 91 -4.84 16.10 13.86
N SER A 92 -4.06 16.22 14.93
CA SER A 92 -4.13 17.31 15.92
C SER A 92 -3.54 18.61 15.39
#